data_AF-A0A7J4F6Z1-F1
#
_entry.id   AF-A0A7J4F6Z1-F1
#
_cell.length_a   1.000
_cell.length_b   1.000
_cell.length_c   1.000
_cell.angle_alpha   90.00
_cell.angle_beta   90.00
_cell.angle_gamma   90.00
#
_symmetry.space_group_name_H-M   'P 1'
#
loop_
_entity.id
_entity.type
_entity.pdbx_description
1 polymer ?
#
loop_
_entity_poly.entity_id
_entity_poly.type
_entity_poly.pdbx_seq_one_letter_code
_entity_poly.pdbx_strand_id
1 'polypeptide(L)'
;MRFGDLVSSTVALYVKGITKSPLFTVGTITIITLFLATHAARLDDHISSDFEIYLPKGAEESRIIKKIAEHWATNVEIIFIETDNAYYPDINKDNITDKKILDEISYIEGDENWGGLNPYRDDRGKKDDIAYSISISILIKEINSSGPRIANALEGEMAIELADILGAE
;
A
#
# COMPACT_ATOMS: atom_id res chain seq x y z
N MET A 1 4.49 -49.67 -43.12
CA MET A 1 3.59 -49.44 -41.95
C MET A 1 3.14 -47.99 -42.03
N ARG A 2 1.83 -47.70 -42.13
CA ARG A 2 1.35 -46.31 -42.31
C ARG A 2 1.44 -45.60 -40.96
N PHE A 3 1.88 -44.34 -40.97
CA PHE A 3 2.07 -43.51 -39.77
C PHE A 3 0.82 -43.48 -38.86
N GLY A 4 -0.38 -43.49 -39.44
CA GLY A 4 -1.64 -43.52 -38.68
C GLY A 4 -1.87 -44.79 -37.85
N ASP A 5 -1.40 -45.95 -38.33
CA ASP A 5 -1.53 -47.23 -37.61
C ASP A 5 -0.59 -47.29 -36.40
N LEU A 6 0.56 -46.60 -36.49
CA LEU A 6 1.52 -46.49 -35.41
C LEU A 6 0.99 -45.58 -34.28
N VAL A 7 0.40 -44.44 -34.64
CA VAL A 7 -0.20 -43.50 -33.69
C VAL A 7 -1.40 -44.14 -32.99
N SER A 8 -2.29 -44.81 -33.71
CA SER A 8 -3.48 -45.45 -33.12
C SER A 8 -3.12 -46.58 -32.17
N SER A 9 -2.11 -47.40 -32.52
CA SER A 9 -1.59 -48.46 -31.66
C SER A 9 -0.97 -47.91 -30.37
N THR A 10 -0.21 -46.82 -30.49
CA THR A 10 0.41 -46.14 -29.35
C THR A 10 -0.66 -45.57 -28.41
N VAL A 11 -1.64 -44.83 -28.94
CA VAL A 11 -2.75 -44.26 -28.15
C VAL A 11 -3.58 -45.37 -27.49
N ALA A 12 -3.90 -46.43 -28.22
CA ALA A 12 -4.66 -47.56 -27.68
C ALA A 12 -3.93 -48.26 -26.53
N LEU A 13 -2.60 -48.34 -26.57
CA LEU A 13 -1.79 -48.88 -25.48
C LEU A 13 -1.91 -48.01 -24.20
N TYR A 14 -1.81 -46.69 -24.34
CA TYR A 14 -1.96 -45.75 -23.22
C TYR A 14 -3.37 -45.78 -22.62
N VAL A 15 -4.40 -45.74 -23.47
CA VAL A 15 -5.80 -45.81 -23.04
C VAL A 15 -6.04 -47.11 -22.28
N LYS A 16 -5.63 -48.26 -22.83
CA LYS A 16 -5.76 -49.57 -22.18
C LYS A 16 -5.01 -49.64 -20.85
N GLY A 17 -3.84 -48.99 -20.75
CA GLY A 17 -3.09 -48.86 -19.50
C GLY A 17 -3.86 -48.10 -18.42
N ILE A 18 -4.46 -46.97 -18.79
CA ILE A 18 -5.24 -46.10 -17.91
C ILE A 18 -6.55 -46.77 -17.45
N THR A 19 -7.27 -47.43 -18.36
CA THR A 19 -8.57 -48.06 -18.03
C THR A 19 -8.45 -49.36 -17.23
N LYS A 20 -7.31 -50.05 -17.31
CA LYS A 20 -7.10 -51.34 -16.61
C LYS A 20 -7.06 -51.18 -15.08
N SER A 21 -6.60 -50.04 -14.58
CA SER A 21 -6.58 -49.73 -13.15
C SER A 21 -6.93 -48.25 -12.93
N PRO A 22 -8.23 -47.90 -12.89
CA PRO A 22 -8.66 -46.51 -12.77
C PRO A 22 -8.21 -45.88 -11.43
N LEU A 23 -8.16 -46.69 -10.36
CA LEU A 23 -7.74 -46.22 -9.03
C LEU A 23 -6.27 -45.78 -9.00
N PHE A 24 -5.39 -46.48 -9.71
CA PHE A 24 -3.98 -46.12 -9.81
C PHE A 24 -3.77 -44.84 -10.63
N THR A 25 -4.51 -44.67 -11.72
CA THR A 25 -4.46 -43.45 -12.54
C THR A 25 -4.89 -42.24 -11.73
N VAL A 26 -6.04 -42.32 -11.05
CA VAL A 26 -6.55 -41.23 -10.22
C VAL A 26 -5.55 -40.90 -9.11
N GLY A 27 -5.03 -41.91 -8.40
CA GLY A 27 -4.03 -41.69 -7.35
C GLY A 27 -2.76 -40.99 -7.87
N THR A 28 -2.28 -41.37 -9.05
CA THR A 28 -1.10 -40.74 -9.68
C THR A 28 -1.38 -39.28 -10.03
N ILE A 29 -2.53 -38.98 -10.64
CA ILE A 29 -2.93 -37.61 -10.95
C ILE A 29 -3.08 -36.80 -9.66
N THR A 30 -3.72 -37.35 -8.62
CA THR A 30 -3.87 -36.68 -7.33
C THR A 30 -2.52 -36.36 -6.69
N ILE A 31 -1.54 -37.26 -6.76
CA ILE A 31 -0.18 -37.01 -6.25
C ILE A 31 0.49 -35.86 -7.03
N ILE A 32 0.41 -35.87 -8.37
CA ILE A 32 0.94 -34.80 -9.22
C ILE A 32 0.27 -33.46 -8.89
N THR A 33 -1.05 -33.44 -8.75
CA THR A 33 -1.81 -32.24 -8.39
C THR A 33 -1.42 -31.73 -7.02
N LEU A 34 -1.25 -32.60 -6.02
CA LEU A 34 -0.84 -32.19 -4.67
C LEU A 34 0.58 -31.63 -4.68
N PHE A 35 1.49 -32.24 -5.44
CA PHE A 35 2.84 -31.73 -5.64
C PHE A 35 2.81 -30.32 -6.24
N LEU A 36 2.05 -30.12 -7.33
CA LEU A 36 1.89 -28.80 -7.95
C LEU A 36 1.22 -27.79 -7.01
N ALA A 37 0.21 -28.19 -6.25
CA ALA A 37 -0.48 -27.33 -5.29
C ALA A 37 0.48 -26.81 -4.21
N THR A 38 1.40 -27.63 -3.71
CA THR A 38 2.42 -27.18 -2.73
C THR A 38 3.44 -26.22 -3.33
N HIS A 39 3.67 -26.26 -4.64
CA HIS A 39 4.54 -25.28 -5.32
C HIS A 39 3.77 -24.00 -5.61
N ALA A 40 2.51 -24.12 -6.05
CA ALA A 40 1.61 -22.99 -6.28
C ALA A 40 1.35 -22.18 -5.01
N ALA A 41 1.14 -22.84 -3.87
CA ALA A 41 0.95 -22.18 -2.56
C ALA A 41 2.19 -21.43 -2.06
N ARG A 42 3.37 -21.65 -2.66
CA ARG A 42 4.60 -20.91 -2.37
C ARG A 42 4.89 -19.81 -3.40
N LEU A 43 4.01 -19.64 -4.39
CA LEU A 43 4.11 -18.55 -5.35
C LEU A 43 3.70 -17.21 -4.73
N ASP A 44 2.89 -17.22 -3.68
CA ASP A 44 2.50 -16.00 -2.96
C ASP A 44 3.72 -15.22 -2.44
N ASP A 45 4.78 -15.93 -2.02
CA ASP A 45 6.04 -15.32 -1.55
C ASP A 45 6.85 -14.64 -2.67
N HIS A 46 6.57 -14.96 -3.94
CA HIS A 46 7.31 -14.48 -5.11
C HIS A 46 6.51 -13.58 -6.05
N ILE A 47 5.19 -13.48 -5.86
CA ILE A 47 4.37 -12.46 -6.50
C ILE A 47 4.54 -11.17 -5.68
N SER A 48 5.72 -10.57 -5.80
CA SER A 48 5.88 -9.16 -5.44
C SER A 48 5.00 -8.38 -6.41
N SER A 49 3.99 -7.69 -5.87
CA SER A 49 3.18 -6.69 -6.59
C SER A 49 4.01 -5.44 -6.90
N ASP A 50 5.24 -5.64 -7.38
CA ASP A 50 6.11 -4.56 -7.78
C ASP A 50 5.74 -4.16 -9.20
N PHE A 51 5.55 -2.86 -9.40
CA PHE A 51 5.36 -2.27 -10.72
C PHE A 51 6.48 -2.64 -11.72
N GLU A 52 7.64 -3.07 -11.21
CA GLU A 52 8.81 -3.51 -11.98
C GLU A 52 8.54 -4.68 -12.95
N ILE A 53 7.52 -5.54 -12.72
CA ILE A 53 7.19 -6.62 -13.66
C ILE A 53 6.65 -6.12 -15.01
N TYR A 54 6.04 -4.94 -15.02
CA TYR A 54 5.50 -4.30 -16.22
C TYR A 54 6.53 -3.40 -16.91
N LEU A 55 7.69 -3.16 -16.29
CA LEU A 55 8.75 -2.37 -16.90
C LEU A 55 9.48 -3.21 -17.98
N PRO A 56 9.67 -2.69 -19.20
CA PRO A 56 10.43 -3.38 -20.23
C PRO A 56 11.87 -3.63 -19.75
N LYS A 57 12.25 -4.91 -19.68
CA LYS A 57 13.57 -5.31 -19.18
C LYS A 57 14.69 -4.78 -20.08
N GLY A 58 15.60 -4.00 -19.50
CA GLY A 58 16.80 -3.50 -20.20
C GLY A 58 16.64 -2.12 -20.85
N ALA A 59 15.52 -1.44 -20.67
CA ALA A 59 15.31 -0.07 -21.14
C ALA A 59 16.06 0.95 -20.25
N GLU A 60 16.65 1.97 -20.87
CA GLU A 60 17.38 3.02 -20.12
C GLU A 60 16.42 3.82 -19.22
N GLU A 61 15.18 3.94 -19.65
CA GLU A 61 14.06 4.60 -18.96
C GLU A 61 13.70 3.89 -17.66
N SER A 62 13.75 2.55 -17.62
CA SER A 62 13.47 1.77 -16.40
C SER A 62 14.52 2.02 -15.31
N ARG A 63 15.79 2.22 -15.69
CA ARG A 63 16.86 2.57 -14.75
C ARG A 63 16.62 3.95 -14.12
N ILE A 64 16.11 4.91 -14.90
CA ILE A 64 15.81 6.25 -14.41
C ILE A 64 14.63 6.22 -13.44
N ILE A 65 13.56 5.48 -13.77
CA ILE A 65 12.39 5.32 -12.89
C ILE A 65 12.78 4.66 -11.57
N LYS A 66 13.62 3.62 -11.61
CA LYS A 66 14.14 2.95 -10.41
C LYS A 66 14.96 3.90 -9.53
N LYS A 67 15.80 4.74 -10.14
CA LYS A 67 16.59 5.76 -9.43
C LYS A 67 15.71 6.85 -8.79
N ILE A 68 14.56 7.17 -9.39
CA ILE A 68 13.59 8.10 -8.81
C ILE A 68 12.88 7.43 -7.63
N ALA A 69 12.44 6.18 -7.78
CA ALA A 69 11.80 5.39 -6.72
C ALA A 69 12.70 5.18 -5.50
N GLU A 70 14.02 5.08 -5.68
CA GLU A 70 14.99 5.01 -4.57
C GLU A 70 15.07 6.31 -3.74
N HIS A 71 14.74 7.47 -4.33
CA HIS A 71 14.90 8.78 -3.69
C HIS A 71 13.57 9.49 -3.36
N TRP A 72 12.44 8.99 -3.86
CA TRP A 72 11.12 9.56 -3.69
C TRP A 72 10.13 8.46 -3.32
N ALA A 73 9.20 8.74 -2.39
CA ALA A 73 8.08 7.85 -2.10
C ALA A 73 7.15 7.78 -3.32
N THR A 74 7.36 6.81 -4.19
CA THR A 74 6.53 6.58 -5.40
C THR A 74 5.26 5.79 -5.10
N ASN A 75 5.16 5.21 -3.90
CA ASN A 75 4.07 4.35 -3.50
C ASN A 75 3.07 5.20 -2.73
N VAL A 76 1.86 5.36 -3.28
CA VAL A 76 0.78 6.17 -2.70
C VAL A 76 -0.42 5.26 -2.47
N GLU A 77 -0.95 5.30 -1.25
CA GLU A 77 -2.22 4.70 -0.89
C GLU A 77 -3.28 5.78 -0.72
N ILE A 78 -4.48 5.57 -1.25
CA ILE A 78 -5.58 6.54 -1.21
C ILE A 78 -6.76 5.92 -0.48
N ILE A 79 -7.16 6.52 0.64
CA ILE A 79 -8.33 6.14 1.41
C ILE A 79 -9.46 7.12 1.10
N PHE A 80 -10.57 6.61 0.57
CA PHE A 80 -11.78 7.40 0.35
C PHE A 80 -12.67 7.33 1.58
N ILE A 81 -13.05 8.50 2.10
CA ILE A 81 -13.92 8.64 3.26
C ILE A 81 -15.16 9.41 2.81
N GLU A 82 -16.33 8.82 3.05
CA GLU A 82 -17.62 9.40 2.71
C GLU A 82 -18.48 9.46 3.97
N THR A 83 -19.21 10.56 4.13
CA THR A 83 -20.21 10.74 5.18
C THR A 83 -21.60 10.42 4.67
N ASP A 84 -22.52 10.05 5.57
CA ASP A 84 -23.88 9.63 5.22
C ASP A 84 -24.69 10.69 4.44
N ASN A 85 -24.34 11.97 4.57
CA ASN A 85 -24.94 13.07 3.80
C ASN A 85 -24.74 12.90 2.27
N ALA A 86 -23.73 12.14 1.83
CA ALA A 86 -23.49 11.84 0.43
C ALA A 86 -24.59 10.95 -0.17
N TYR A 87 -25.23 10.12 0.66
CA TYR A 87 -26.27 9.18 0.24
C TYR A 87 -27.68 9.65 0.64
N TYR A 88 -27.82 10.32 1.78
CA TYR A 88 -29.12 10.74 2.34
C TYR A 88 -29.10 12.21 2.81
N PRO A 89 -29.00 13.18 1.89
CA PRO A 89 -28.78 14.59 2.22
C PRO A 89 -29.95 15.25 2.99
N ASP A 90 -31.17 14.72 2.85
CA ASP A 90 -32.36 15.26 3.50
C ASP A 90 -32.55 14.77 4.95
N ILE A 91 -31.88 13.67 5.31
CA ILE A 91 -32.05 12.98 6.60
C ILE A 91 -30.82 13.19 7.49
N ASN A 92 -29.62 13.09 6.91
CA ASN A 92 -28.38 13.15 7.65
C ASN A 92 -27.58 14.41 7.27
N LYS A 93 -27.16 15.17 8.28
CA LYS A 93 -26.48 16.47 8.10
C LYS A 93 -24.98 16.41 8.35
N ASP A 94 -24.46 15.26 8.75
CA ASP A 94 -23.05 15.06 9.04
C ASP A 94 -22.20 15.36 7.80
N ASN A 95 -21.38 16.39 7.89
CA ASN A 95 -20.52 16.87 6.82
C ASN A 95 -19.09 16.35 7.05
N ILE A 96 -18.36 16.03 5.98
CA ILE A 96 -16.95 15.62 6.06
C ILE A 96 -16.05 16.67 6.74
N THR A 97 -16.49 17.93 6.77
CA THR A 97 -15.80 19.03 7.45
C THR A 97 -16.18 19.22 8.92
N ASP A 98 -17.13 18.45 9.45
CA ASP A 98 -17.53 18.56 10.85
C ASP A 98 -16.41 18.09 11.77
N LYS A 99 -16.21 18.82 12.87
CA LYS A 99 -15.13 18.55 13.84
C LYS A 99 -15.09 17.09 14.29
N LYS A 100 -16.25 16.48 14.55
CA LYS A 100 -16.34 15.07 14.98
C LYS A 100 -15.72 14.13 13.94
N ILE A 101 -16.05 14.33 12.66
CA ILE A 101 -15.52 13.51 11.57
C ILE A 101 -14.03 13.77 11.37
N LEU A 102 -13.60 15.04 11.43
CA LEU A 102 -12.18 15.40 11.36
C LEU A 102 -11.35 14.79 12.50
N ASP A 103 -11.91 14.71 13.71
CA ASP A 103 -11.27 14.08 14.87
C ASP A 103 -11.14 12.55 14.64
N GLU A 104 -12.16 11.89 14.07
CA GLU A 104 -12.11 10.47 13.70
C GLU A 104 -11.07 10.20 12.61
N ILE A 105 -10.98 11.06 11.58
CA ILE A 105 -9.93 11.00 10.56
C ILE A 105 -8.55 11.14 11.21
N SER A 106 -8.38 12.14 12.07
CA SER A 106 -7.12 12.37 12.78
C SER A 106 -6.72 11.22 13.71
N TYR A 107 -7.70 10.51 14.28
CA TYR A 107 -7.48 9.34 15.10
C TYR A 107 -6.89 8.19 14.27
N ILE A 108 -7.45 7.94 13.08
CA ILE A 108 -6.96 6.90 12.16
C ILE A 108 -5.55 7.24 11.67
N GLU A 109 -5.25 8.51 11.42
CA GLU A 109 -3.92 8.95 11.00
C GLU A 109 -2.84 8.73 12.05
N GLY A 110 -3.20 8.74 13.34
CA GLY A 110 -2.26 8.52 14.45
C GLY A 110 -1.68 9.80 15.05
N ASP A 111 -2.29 10.97 14.83
CA ASP A 111 -1.82 12.26 15.37
C ASP A 111 -1.88 12.29 16.91
N GLU A 112 -2.91 11.66 17.49
CA GLU A 112 -3.16 11.70 18.95
C GLU A 112 -2.91 10.35 19.64
N ASN A 113 -2.64 9.28 18.88
CA ASN A 113 -2.43 7.92 19.42
C ASN A 113 -1.36 7.14 18.66
N TRP A 114 -0.57 6.34 19.40
CA TRP A 114 0.56 5.55 18.91
C TRP A 114 0.17 4.36 18.00
N GLY A 115 -1.11 4.23 17.62
CA GLY A 115 -1.65 3.10 16.86
C GLY A 115 -2.35 3.47 15.56
N GLY A 116 -2.26 4.72 15.11
CA GLY A 116 -2.75 5.12 13.78
C GLY A 116 -1.76 4.78 12.67
N LEU A 117 -2.06 5.21 11.45
CA LEU A 117 -1.29 4.90 10.25
C LEU A 117 0.14 5.46 10.29
N ASN A 118 0.30 6.73 10.66
CA ASN A 118 1.59 7.41 10.71
C ASN A 118 1.74 8.18 12.04
N PRO A 119 2.02 7.47 13.15
CA PRO A 119 2.25 8.11 14.44
C PRO A 119 3.61 8.81 14.52
N TYR A 120 4.56 8.51 13.63
CA TYR A 120 5.92 9.09 13.64
C TYR A 120 6.21 9.98 12.43
N ARG A 121 5.46 11.07 12.30
CA ARG A 121 5.46 11.97 11.14
C ARG A 121 6.83 12.50 10.69
N ASP A 122 7.78 12.65 11.62
CA ASP A 122 9.11 13.23 11.35
C ASP A 122 10.19 12.20 11.02
N ASP A 123 9.86 10.90 10.99
CA ASP A 123 10.86 9.84 10.84
C ASP A 123 11.08 9.38 9.39
N ARG A 124 10.26 9.89 8.46
CA ARG A 124 10.24 9.53 7.03
C ARG A 124 9.99 8.03 6.78
N GLY A 125 9.10 7.43 7.55
CA GLY A 125 8.69 6.02 7.40
C GLY A 125 9.67 5.04 8.02
N LYS A 126 10.51 5.45 8.98
CA LYS A 126 11.51 4.54 9.58
C LYS A 126 10.90 3.55 10.56
N LYS A 127 9.78 3.90 11.19
CA LYS A 127 9.11 3.07 12.19
C LYS A 127 7.81 2.45 11.70
N ASP A 128 7.17 3.06 10.72
CA ASP A 128 5.84 2.67 10.21
C ASP A 128 5.77 2.49 8.68
N ASP A 129 6.90 2.62 7.98
CA ASP A 129 7.00 2.57 6.50
C ASP A 129 6.14 3.63 5.77
N ILE A 130 5.62 4.64 6.48
CA ILE A 130 4.85 5.74 5.90
C ILE A 130 5.66 7.03 5.95
N ALA A 131 6.16 7.44 4.78
CA ALA A 131 6.94 8.68 4.69
C ALA A 131 6.12 9.94 5.03
N TYR A 132 4.87 10.02 4.58
CA TYR A 132 3.97 11.16 4.82
C TYR A 132 2.50 10.71 4.78
N SER A 133 1.65 11.31 5.62
CA SER A 133 0.18 11.21 5.52
C SER A 133 -0.45 12.60 5.44
N ILE A 134 -1.43 12.77 4.56
CA ILE A 134 -2.11 14.04 4.30
C ILE A 134 -3.63 13.79 4.25
N SER A 135 -4.38 14.47 5.10
CA SER A 135 -5.84 14.56 5.03
C SER A 135 -6.34 15.97 5.29
N ILE A 136 -7.66 16.16 5.15
CA ILE A 136 -8.34 17.41 5.46
C ILE A 136 -8.23 17.81 6.93
N SER A 137 -8.10 16.85 7.86
CA SER A 137 -7.94 17.14 9.30
C SER A 137 -6.62 17.88 9.56
N ILE A 138 -5.52 17.38 8.96
CA ILE A 138 -4.18 17.95 9.04
C ILE A 138 -4.16 19.34 8.41
N LEU A 139 -4.77 19.51 7.24
CA LEU A 139 -4.83 20.82 6.58
C LEU A 139 -5.50 21.86 7.47
N ILE A 140 -6.62 21.51 8.11
CA ILE A 140 -7.34 22.41 9.02
C ILE A 140 -6.50 22.71 10.28
N LYS A 141 -5.88 21.68 10.88
CA LYS A 141 -4.99 21.85 12.03
C LYS A 141 -3.79 22.74 11.68
N GLU A 142 -3.19 22.56 10.51
CA GLU A 142 -2.00 23.31 10.07
C GLU A 142 -2.32 24.78 9.79
N ILE A 143 -3.44 25.05 9.12
CA ILE A 143 -3.91 26.43 8.89
C ILE A 143 -4.19 27.12 10.24
N ASN A 144 -4.88 26.45 11.15
CA ASN A 144 -5.25 27.04 12.44
C ASN A 144 -4.04 27.23 13.38
N SER A 145 -3.01 26.39 13.25
CA SER A 145 -1.81 26.47 14.07
C SER A 145 -0.73 27.41 13.52
N SER A 146 -0.81 27.79 12.24
CA SER A 146 0.16 28.68 11.58
C SER A 146 0.17 30.09 12.20
N GLY A 147 -1.00 30.67 12.46
CA GLY A 147 -1.11 32.02 13.04
C GLY A 147 -0.44 32.15 14.42
N PRO A 148 -0.82 31.33 15.41
CA PRO A 148 -0.17 31.34 16.73
C PRO A 148 1.33 31.05 16.67
N ARG A 149 1.79 30.15 15.79
CA ARG A 149 3.23 29.86 15.62
C ARG A 149 4.01 31.09 15.16
N ILE A 150 3.47 31.83 14.19
CA ILE A 150 4.11 33.05 13.68
C ILE A 150 4.16 34.12 14.76
N ALA A 151 3.08 34.30 15.52
CA ALA A 151 3.06 35.25 16.63
C ALA A 151 4.11 34.91 17.70
N ASN A 152 4.18 33.66 18.14
CA ASN A 152 5.16 33.20 19.12
C ASN A 152 6.61 33.34 18.61
N ALA A 153 6.85 33.07 17.33
CA ALA A 153 8.18 33.24 16.73
C ALA A 153 8.59 34.72 16.72
N LEU A 154 7.68 35.63 16.35
CA LEU A 154 7.94 37.06 16.32
C LEU A 154 8.17 37.64 17.73
N GLU A 155 7.37 37.21 18.71
CA GLU A 155 7.58 37.61 20.12
C GLU A 155 8.94 37.14 20.64
N GLY A 156 9.32 35.89 20.33
CA GLY A 156 10.63 35.36 20.69
C GLY A 156 11.78 36.16 20.07
N GLU A 157 11.66 36.51 18.79
CA GLU A 157 12.71 37.24 18.07
C GLU A 157 12.85 38.69 18.58
N MET A 158 11.74 39.39 18.83
CA MET A 158 11.78 40.71 19.45
C MET A 158 12.32 40.68 20.89
N ALA A 159 12.02 39.63 21.66
CA ALA A 159 12.54 39.50 23.02
C ALA A 159 14.07 39.31 23.02
N ILE A 160 14.60 38.53 22.08
CA ILE A 160 16.05 38.37 21.89
C ILE A 160 16.69 39.69 21.48
N GLU A 161 16.10 40.41 20.53
CA GLU A 161 16.61 41.70 20.06
C GLU A 161 16.60 42.76 21.18
N LEU A 162 15.55 42.79 22.01
CA LEU A 162 15.46 43.67 23.17
C LEU A 162 16.47 43.32 24.26
N ALA A 163 16.72 42.04 24.52
CA ALA A 163 17.74 41.60 25.48
C ALA A 163 19.15 42.01 25.06
N ASP A 164 19.46 41.91 23.76
CA ASP A 164 20.74 42.32 23.17
C ASP A 164 20.94 43.84 23.24
N ILE A 165 19.88 44.64 22.97
CA ILE A 165 19.90 46.11 23.10
C ILE A 165 20.05 46.55 24.56
N LEU A 166 19.44 45.84 25.51
CA LEU A 166 19.46 46.18 26.93
C LEU A 166 20.71 45.65 27.66
N GLY A 167 21.57 44.88 27.00
CA GLY A 167 22.79 44.33 27.58
C GLY A 167 22.53 43.38 28.75
N ALA A 168 21.37 42.72 28.75
CA ALA A 168 21.03 41.72 29.75
C ALA A 168 21.58 40.36 29.31
N GLU A 169 22.82 40.05 29.71
CA GLU A 169 23.33 38.67 29.77
C GLU A 169 22.61 37.85 30.84
#